data_AF-A0A936PU73-F1
#
_entry.id   AF-A0A936PU73-F1
#
_cell.length_a   1.000
_cell.length_b   1.000
_cell.length_c   1.000
_cell.angle_alpha   90.00
_cell.angle_beta   90.00
_cell.angle_gamma   90.00
#
_symmetry.space_group_name_H-M   'P 1'
#
loop_
_entity.id
_entity.type
_entity.pdbx_description
1 polymer ?
#
loop_
_entity_poly.entity_id
_entity_poly.type
_entity_poly.pdbx_seq_one_letter_code
_entity_poly.pdbx_strand_id
1 'polypeptide(L)'
;MRAARCLSVLTMLSVLGAFTLACGGSAETEEAPPPPITAADETPPSPTQAPPKAPEAPAQGLEPATGSPSHVSKETCQHQCAILTEYPYELVKDNFCGLCGHADKDACEFDWPTNDVPTCDIYDRFRNCIYATYGYTFKDPKWRKEFESQPWYKADPNFKPEKMSDVATANIEYLKRAKAEKIGCMD
;
A
#
# COMPACT_ATOMS: atom_id res chain seq x y z
N MET A 1 34.44 33.18 40.07
CA MET A 1 33.23 34.03 39.94
C MET A 1 32.13 33.05 39.49
N ARG A 2 31.08 32.74 40.27
CA ARG A 2 29.80 33.48 40.39
C ARG A 2 29.31 34.00 39.02
N ALA A 3 28.11 33.75 38.49
CA ALA A 3 26.97 32.87 38.86
C ALA A 3 26.12 32.66 37.55
N ALA A 4 24.96 31.98 37.47
CA ALA A 4 24.04 31.40 38.46
C ALA A 4 23.27 30.18 37.85
N ARG A 5 21.99 29.98 38.19
CA ARG A 5 21.00 29.09 37.53
C ARG A 5 19.77 29.91 37.17
N CYS A 6 19.04 29.57 36.10
CA CYS A 6 17.63 29.95 35.96
C CYS A 6 16.78 28.69 35.71
N LEU A 7 16.09 28.27 36.76
CA LEU A 7 14.97 27.34 36.68
C LEU A 7 13.75 28.16 36.22
N SER A 8 13.06 27.74 35.16
CA SER A 8 11.71 28.22 34.85
C SER A 8 10.73 27.07 35.00
N VAL A 9 10.20 26.94 36.22
CA VAL A 9 8.93 26.28 36.48
C VAL A 9 7.84 27.29 36.15
N LEU A 10 6.86 26.95 35.31
CA LEU A 10 5.59 27.68 35.28
C LEU A 10 4.40 26.79 34.87
N THR A 11 3.44 26.69 35.78
CA THR A 11 2.00 26.41 35.58
C THR A 11 1.56 25.22 34.73
N MET A 12 1.09 24.17 35.43
CA MET A 12 -0.11 23.46 35.00
C MET A 12 -1.31 24.43 34.98
N LEU A 13 -2.21 24.26 34.02
CA LEU A 13 -3.57 24.80 34.10
C LEU A 13 -4.59 23.70 33.77
N SER A 14 -5.32 23.27 34.79
CA SER A 14 -6.35 22.25 34.66
C SER A 14 -7.63 22.84 34.04
N VAL A 15 -8.16 22.19 33.00
CA VAL A 15 -9.52 22.43 32.51
C VAL A 15 -10.33 21.14 32.66
N LEU A 16 -11.00 21.02 33.81
CA LEU A 16 -12.03 20.01 34.04
C LEU A 16 -13.32 20.46 33.33
N GLY A 17 -13.50 19.99 32.09
CA GLY A 17 -14.75 20.18 31.35
C GLY A 17 -15.87 19.32 31.93
N ALA A 18 -16.84 19.94 32.60
CA ALA A 18 -18.03 19.25 33.08
C ALA A 18 -18.98 18.91 31.91
N PHE A 19 -19.05 17.64 31.53
CA PHE A 19 -20.08 17.15 30.60
C PHE A 19 -21.41 17.00 31.33
N THR A 20 -22.33 17.94 31.11
CA THR A 20 -23.72 17.82 31.53
C THR A 20 -24.47 16.85 30.61
N LEU A 21 -24.92 15.72 31.14
CA LEU A 21 -25.93 14.90 30.47
C LEU A 21 -27.26 15.67 30.42
N ALA A 22 -27.67 16.08 29.23
CA ALA A 22 -29.01 16.57 28.95
C ALA A 22 -29.80 15.49 28.20
N CYS A 23 -30.72 14.81 28.90
CA CYS A 23 -31.76 14.02 28.23
C CYS A 23 -32.75 14.98 27.57
N GLY A 24 -32.81 14.96 26.24
CA GLY A 24 -33.78 15.71 25.45
C GLY A 24 -34.27 14.86 24.29
N GLY A 25 -35.45 14.25 24.44
CA GLY A 25 -36.12 13.55 23.35
C GLY A 25 -37.28 14.38 22.81
N SER A 26 -37.48 14.40 21.50
CA SER A 26 -38.76 14.53 20.79
C SER A 26 -38.54 14.60 19.27
N ALA A 27 -39.62 14.36 18.51
CA ALA A 27 -39.73 14.50 17.06
C ALA A 27 -38.99 13.45 16.21
N GLU A 28 -39.50 12.22 16.24
CA GLU A 28 -39.51 11.37 15.04
C GLU A 28 -40.18 12.16 13.90
N THR A 29 -39.40 12.47 12.86
CA THR A 29 -39.94 13.04 11.62
C THR A 29 -40.24 11.88 10.69
N GLU A 30 -41.51 11.73 10.33
CA GLU A 30 -41.99 10.71 9.40
C GLU A 30 -41.46 11.03 7.98
N GLU A 31 -40.27 10.51 7.66
CA GLU A 31 -39.67 10.65 6.33
C GLU A 31 -40.41 9.76 5.33
N ALA A 32 -40.92 10.37 4.26
CA ALA A 32 -41.71 9.69 3.25
C ALA A 32 -40.90 8.54 2.59
N PRO A 33 -41.54 7.43 2.21
CA PRO A 33 -40.83 6.31 1.59
C PRO A 33 -40.14 6.76 0.29
N PRO A 34 -38.88 6.35 0.04
CA PRO A 34 -38.19 6.69 -1.19
C PRO A 34 -38.95 6.12 -2.40
N PRO A 35 -38.90 6.79 -3.57
CA PRO A 35 -39.51 6.26 -4.78
C PRO A 35 -38.92 4.88 -5.14
N PRO A 36 -39.71 3.99 -5.75
CA PRO A 36 -39.22 2.66 -6.12
C PRO A 36 -38.04 2.80 -7.07
N ILE A 37 -36.87 2.34 -6.61
CA ILE A 37 -35.69 2.20 -7.47
C ILE A 37 -36.03 1.12 -8.49
N THR A 38 -36.37 1.53 -9.71
CA THR A 38 -36.50 0.63 -10.84
C THR A 38 -35.15 -0.04 -11.05
N ALA A 39 -35.09 -1.34 -10.80
CA ALA A 39 -33.93 -2.17 -11.08
C ALA A 39 -33.70 -2.21 -12.59
N ALA A 40 -32.89 -1.28 -13.09
CA ALA A 40 -32.27 -1.38 -14.40
C ALA A 40 -31.22 -2.49 -14.31
N ASP A 41 -31.50 -3.59 -15.02
CA ASP A 41 -30.62 -4.73 -15.18
C ASP A 41 -29.39 -4.35 -16.02
N GLU A 42 -28.38 -3.77 -15.38
CA GLU A 42 -27.04 -3.65 -15.95
C GLU A 42 -26.08 -4.50 -15.13
N THR A 43 -25.98 -5.77 -15.52
CA THR A 43 -24.92 -6.68 -15.07
C THR A 43 -23.56 -6.02 -15.32
N PRO A 44 -22.74 -5.75 -14.30
CA PRO A 44 -21.40 -5.20 -14.53
C PRO A 44 -20.58 -6.21 -15.35
N PRO A 45 -19.84 -5.78 -16.37
CA PRO A 45 -19.01 -6.68 -17.17
C PRO A 45 -17.88 -7.24 -16.29
N SER A 46 -18.14 -8.42 -15.72
CA SER A 46 -17.13 -9.25 -15.09
C SER A 46 -16.00 -9.49 -16.11
N PRO A 47 -14.72 -9.29 -15.74
CA PRO A 47 -13.60 -9.70 -16.59
C PRO A 47 -13.42 -11.22 -16.55
N THR A 48 -14.48 -11.96 -16.88
CA THR A 48 -14.46 -13.41 -17.10
C THR A 48 -14.00 -13.68 -18.52
N GLN A 49 -12.74 -13.36 -18.79
CA GLN A 49 -11.94 -14.22 -19.66
C GLN A 49 -11.14 -15.11 -18.72
N ALA A 50 -11.50 -16.41 -18.70
CA ALA A 50 -10.63 -17.40 -18.10
C ALA A 50 -9.25 -17.28 -18.80
N PRO A 51 -8.14 -17.14 -18.05
CA PRO A 51 -6.84 -17.07 -18.69
C PRO A 51 -6.64 -18.36 -19.50
N PRO A 52 -6.10 -18.28 -20.74
CA PRO A 52 -5.64 -19.47 -21.42
C PRO A 52 -4.65 -20.17 -20.48
N LYS A 53 -4.75 -21.50 -20.36
CA LYS A 53 -3.91 -22.33 -19.50
C LYS A 53 -2.47 -21.82 -19.59
N ALA A 54 -2.00 -21.22 -18.50
CA ALA A 54 -0.75 -20.48 -18.53
C ALA A 54 0.35 -21.41 -19.07
N PRO A 55 1.11 -21.01 -20.11
CA PRO A 55 2.35 -21.69 -20.39
C PRO A 55 3.17 -21.63 -19.11
N GLU A 56 3.68 -22.77 -18.69
CA GLU A 56 4.51 -22.95 -17.51
C GLU A 56 5.66 -21.95 -17.61
N ALA A 57 5.54 -20.82 -16.91
CA ALA A 57 6.45 -19.71 -17.06
C ALA A 57 7.82 -20.23 -16.66
N PRO A 58 8.81 -20.28 -17.57
CA PRO A 58 10.07 -20.87 -17.23
C PRO A 58 10.66 -20.06 -16.08
N ALA A 59 11.02 -20.74 -14.98
CA ALA A 59 11.82 -20.18 -13.90
C ALA A 59 13.28 -19.95 -14.36
N GLN A 60 13.44 -19.42 -15.57
CA GLN A 60 14.68 -18.89 -16.11
C GLN A 60 14.88 -17.55 -15.43
N GLY A 61 16.00 -17.43 -14.73
CA GLY A 61 16.29 -16.27 -13.91
C GLY A 61 16.08 -14.98 -14.69
N LEU A 62 15.16 -14.16 -14.18
CA LEU A 62 15.34 -12.72 -14.20
C LEU A 62 16.60 -12.45 -13.38
N GLU A 63 17.77 -12.62 -14.03
CA GLU A 63 19.04 -12.07 -13.55
C GLU A 63 18.73 -10.61 -13.16
N PRO A 64 18.98 -10.20 -11.91
CA PRO A 64 18.64 -8.86 -11.47
C PRO A 64 19.27 -7.86 -12.44
N ALA A 65 18.48 -6.89 -12.90
CA ALA A 65 18.97 -5.82 -13.75
C ALA A 65 20.25 -5.26 -13.11
N THR A 66 21.33 -5.17 -13.89
CA THR A 66 22.74 -5.39 -13.46
C THR A 66 23.35 -4.34 -12.52
N GLY A 67 22.54 -3.62 -11.75
CA GLY A 67 22.98 -2.90 -10.56
C GLY A 67 23.41 -3.87 -9.47
N SER A 68 24.65 -3.73 -9.01
CA SER A 68 25.09 -4.33 -7.75
C SER A 68 24.14 -3.89 -6.62
N PRO A 69 23.78 -4.75 -5.65
CA PRO A 69 22.94 -4.39 -4.50
C PRO A 69 23.46 -3.19 -3.68
N SER A 70 24.70 -2.76 -3.92
CA SER A 70 25.41 -1.65 -3.28
C SER A 70 24.85 -0.24 -3.56
N HIS A 71 23.74 -0.11 -4.29
CA HIS A 71 23.21 1.18 -4.77
C HIS A 71 21.72 1.41 -4.48
N VAL A 72 21.09 0.61 -3.61
CA VAL A 72 19.70 0.89 -3.20
C VAL A 72 19.68 2.20 -2.40
N SER A 73 18.85 3.16 -2.80
CA SER A 73 18.75 4.44 -2.09
C SER A 73 17.95 4.27 -0.78
N LYS A 74 18.21 5.15 0.18
CA LYS A 74 17.45 5.15 1.45
C LYS A 74 15.96 5.41 1.19
N GLU A 75 15.65 6.27 0.24
CA GLU A 75 14.29 6.57 -0.23
C GLU A 75 13.60 5.32 -0.83
N THR A 76 14.32 4.53 -1.65
CA THR A 76 13.80 3.24 -2.16
C THR A 76 13.48 2.27 -1.02
N CYS A 77 14.34 2.20 0.00
CA CYS A 77 14.15 1.33 1.17
C CYS A 77 13.03 1.79 2.12
N GLN A 78 12.81 3.09 2.25
CA GLN A 78 11.74 3.65 3.10
C GLN A 78 10.36 3.57 2.45
N HIS A 79 10.28 3.20 1.16
CA HIS A 79 9.02 3.15 0.41
C HIS A 79 8.83 1.76 -0.19
N GLN A 80 8.00 0.93 0.48
CA GLN A 80 7.64 -0.42 0.03
C GLN A 80 7.19 -0.50 -1.45
N CYS A 81 6.66 0.58 -2.02
CA CYS A 81 6.29 0.65 -3.44
C CYS A 81 7.48 0.83 -4.39
N ALA A 82 8.48 1.62 -4.01
CA ALA A 82 9.62 1.95 -4.88
C ALA A 82 10.49 0.72 -5.14
N ILE A 83 10.85 -0.03 -4.09
CA ILE A 83 11.68 -1.24 -4.21
C ILE A 83 11.02 -2.31 -5.10
N LEU A 84 9.69 -2.37 -5.15
CA LEU A 84 8.92 -3.29 -6.01
C LEU A 84 8.83 -2.86 -7.49
N THR A 85 9.34 -1.68 -7.86
CA THR A 85 9.53 -1.30 -9.27
C THR A 85 10.94 -1.59 -9.80
N GLU A 86 11.89 -1.81 -8.90
CA GLU A 86 13.32 -1.98 -9.18
C GLU A 86 13.81 -3.43 -8.99
N TYR A 87 13.29 -4.15 -7.99
CA TYR A 87 13.76 -5.50 -7.60
C TYR A 87 12.64 -6.56 -7.65
N PRO A 88 12.95 -7.83 -8.02
CA PRO A 88 11.97 -8.92 -8.00
C PRO A 88 11.37 -9.13 -6.60
N TYR A 89 10.06 -9.32 -6.51
CA TYR A 89 9.34 -9.45 -5.23
C TYR A 89 9.91 -10.54 -4.33
N GLU A 90 10.32 -11.68 -4.90
CA GLU A 90 10.93 -12.78 -4.14
C GLU A 90 12.30 -12.39 -3.55
N LEU A 91 13.13 -11.66 -4.29
CA LEU A 91 14.41 -11.14 -3.80
C LEU A 91 14.19 -10.10 -2.67
N VAL A 92 13.18 -9.25 -2.81
CA VAL A 92 12.80 -8.29 -1.76
C VAL A 92 12.29 -9.03 -0.52
N LYS A 93 11.43 -10.04 -0.69
CA LYS A 93 10.90 -10.88 0.40
C LYS A 93 12.00 -11.60 1.18
N ASP A 94 12.93 -12.24 0.49
CA ASP A 94 13.91 -13.13 1.12
C ASP A 94 15.22 -12.41 1.54
N ASN A 95 15.45 -11.19 1.05
CA ASN A 95 16.69 -10.46 1.29
C ASN A 95 16.52 -8.94 1.49
N PHE A 96 15.37 -8.48 2.02
CA PHE A 96 15.16 -7.05 2.29
C PHE A 96 16.30 -6.45 3.12
N CYS A 97 16.74 -7.14 4.17
CA CYS A 97 17.85 -6.70 5.02
C CYS A 97 19.19 -6.59 4.27
N GLY A 98 19.46 -7.47 3.30
CA GLY A 98 20.66 -7.37 2.46
C GLY A 98 20.58 -6.26 1.42
N LEU A 99 19.38 -6.00 0.87
CA LEU A 99 19.12 -4.89 -0.04
C LEU A 99 19.14 -3.54 0.66
N CYS A 100 18.61 -3.43 1.88
CA CYS A 100 18.30 -2.15 2.52
C CYS A 100 19.07 -1.83 3.81
N GLY A 101 19.63 -2.83 4.50
CA GLY A 101 20.32 -2.62 5.79
C GLY A 101 21.57 -1.75 5.71
N HIS A 102 22.13 -1.55 4.51
CA HIS A 102 23.24 -0.64 4.27
C HIS A 102 22.78 0.82 4.07
N ALA A 103 21.55 1.04 3.60
CA ALA A 103 20.96 2.35 3.34
C ALA A 103 20.14 2.86 4.54
N ASP A 104 19.49 1.96 5.26
CA ASP A 104 18.80 2.23 6.52
C ASP A 104 18.95 1.04 7.47
N LYS A 105 19.77 1.17 8.52
CA LYS A 105 20.00 0.11 9.51
C LYS A 105 18.71 -0.35 10.21
N ASP A 106 17.73 0.55 10.31
CA ASP A 106 16.45 0.33 10.99
C ASP A 106 15.44 -0.40 10.09
N ALA A 107 15.69 -0.46 8.77
CA ALA A 107 14.88 -1.26 7.84
C ALA A 107 14.97 -2.77 8.11
N CYS A 108 16.02 -3.21 8.82
CA CYS A 108 16.20 -4.60 9.24
C CYS A 108 15.48 -4.97 10.54
N GLU A 109 14.92 -4.00 11.28
CA GLU A 109 14.16 -4.26 12.51
C GLU A 109 12.68 -4.60 12.23
N PHE A 110 12.23 -4.42 10.98
CA PHE A 110 10.92 -4.83 10.49
C PHE A 110 11.08 -6.07 9.61
N ASP A 111 10.38 -7.16 9.94
CA ASP A 111 10.28 -8.30 9.03
C ASP A 111 9.43 -7.86 7.83
N TRP A 112 10.08 -7.62 6.70
CA TRP A 112 9.42 -7.23 5.47
C TRP A 112 8.79 -8.47 4.83
N PRO A 113 7.53 -8.42 4.32
CA PRO A 113 6.64 -7.26 4.33
C PRO A 113 5.80 -7.12 5.62
N THR A 114 5.69 -8.19 6.41
CA THR A 114 4.93 -8.29 7.65
C THR A 114 5.60 -9.28 8.62
N ASN A 115 5.57 -8.99 9.92
CA ASN A 115 6.09 -9.87 10.98
C ASN A 115 5.27 -11.17 11.17
N ASP A 116 4.05 -11.21 10.65
CA ASP A 116 3.14 -12.36 10.69
C ASP A 116 2.74 -12.76 9.26
N VAL A 117 2.14 -13.95 9.11
CA VAL A 117 1.50 -14.37 7.85
C VAL A 117 0.36 -13.38 7.53
N PRO A 118 0.43 -12.62 6.43
CA PRO A 118 -0.54 -11.56 6.15
C PRO A 118 -1.83 -12.12 5.56
N THR A 119 -2.88 -11.29 5.53
CA THR A 119 -4.08 -11.54 4.73
C THR A 119 -3.76 -11.46 3.24
N CYS A 120 -4.40 -12.28 2.41
CA CYS A 120 -4.13 -12.35 0.97
C CYS A 120 -4.48 -11.07 0.18
N ASP A 121 -5.12 -10.06 0.78
CA ASP A 121 -5.31 -8.75 0.17
C ASP A 121 -4.05 -7.87 0.16
N ILE A 122 -3.00 -8.24 0.91
CA ILE A 122 -1.69 -7.57 0.86
C ILE A 122 -1.10 -7.57 -0.56
N TYR A 123 -1.37 -8.59 -1.37
CA TYR A 123 -0.91 -8.65 -2.75
C TYR A 123 -1.69 -7.71 -3.69
N ASP A 124 -2.96 -7.43 -3.42
CA ASP A 124 -3.64 -6.33 -4.12
C ASP A 124 -3.01 -4.99 -3.75
N ARG A 125 -2.69 -4.79 -2.47
CA ARG A 125 -1.99 -3.58 -2.01
C ARG A 125 -0.66 -3.42 -2.73
N PHE A 126 0.20 -4.44 -2.75
CA PHE A 126 1.49 -4.37 -3.45
C PHE A 126 1.36 -4.18 -4.96
N ARG A 127 0.40 -4.86 -5.62
CA ARG A 127 0.14 -4.67 -7.05
C ARG A 127 -0.27 -3.23 -7.35
N ASN A 128 -1.18 -2.66 -6.55
CA ASN A 128 -1.64 -1.28 -6.73
C ASN A 128 -0.55 -0.26 -6.32
N CYS A 129 0.26 -0.56 -5.32
CA CYS A 129 1.43 0.20 -4.88
C CYS A 129 2.47 0.35 -6.01
N ILE A 130 2.74 -0.71 -6.79
CA ILE A 130 3.53 -0.63 -8.04
C ILE A 130 2.85 0.32 -9.04
N TYR A 131 1.56 0.12 -9.36
CA TYR A 131 0.83 1.01 -10.29
C TYR A 131 0.81 2.48 -9.84
N ALA A 132 0.73 2.74 -8.53
CA ALA A 132 0.76 4.08 -7.94
C ALA A 132 2.11 4.77 -8.18
N THR A 133 3.23 4.06 -8.06
CA THR A 133 4.57 4.60 -8.36
C THR A 133 4.71 5.05 -9.83
N TYR A 134 3.99 4.43 -10.76
CA TYR A 134 3.92 4.86 -12.16
C TYR A 134 2.80 5.90 -12.44
N GLY A 135 2.06 6.35 -11.42
CA GLY A 135 1.04 7.39 -11.55
C GLY A 135 -0.35 6.91 -12.01
N TYR A 136 -0.68 5.63 -11.87
CA TYR A 136 -2.01 5.12 -12.21
C TYR A 136 -3.13 5.79 -11.39
N THR A 137 -4.16 6.30 -12.05
CA THR A 137 -5.29 6.97 -11.40
C THR A 137 -6.37 5.98 -10.96
N PHE A 138 -6.57 5.82 -9.64
CA PHE A 138 -7.50 4.85 -9.07
C PHE A 138 -8.97 5.27 -9.11
N LYS A 139 -9.81 4.42 -9.71
CA LYS A 139 -11.28 4.54 -9.67
C LYS A 139 -11.90 4.01 -8.38
N ASP A 140 -11.35 2.92 -7.86
CA ASP A 140 -11.75 2.28 -6.60
C ASP A 140 -11.51 3.25 -5.41
N PRO A 141 -12.53 3.54 -4.58
CA PRO A 141 -12.38 4.41 -3.42
C PRO A 141 -11.33 3.94 -2.38
N LYS A 142 -11.09 2.63 -2.20
CA LYS A 142 -10.07 2.10 -1.27
C LYS A 142 -8.70 2.58 -1.70
N TRP A 143 -8.29 2.21 -2.91
CA TRP A 143 -6.96 2.51 -3.44
C TRP A 143 -6.77 3.99 -3.74
N ARG A 144 -7.82 4.70 -4.19
CA ARG A 144 -7.76 6.14 -4.35
C ARG A 144 -7.45 6.84 -3.02
N LYS A 145 -8.21 6.54 -1.96
CA LYS A 145 -7.98 7.13 -0.63
C LYS A 145 -6.60 6.76 -0.06
N GLU A 146 -6.17 5.51 -0.25
CA GLU A 146 -4.85 5.06 0.22
C GLU A 146 -3.71 5.83 -0.47
N PHE A 147 -3.66 5.84 -1.80
CA PHE A 147 -2.54 6.41 -2.55
C PHE A 147 -2.59 7.94 -2.68
N GLU A 148 -3.76 8.58 -2.77
CA GLU A 148 -3.85 10.06 -2.79
C GLU A 148 -3.39 10.71 -1.47
N SER A 149 -3.36 9.94 -0.37
CA SER A 149 -2.80 10.41 0.91
C SER A 149 -1.26 10.33 0.99
N GLN A 150 -0.61 9.71 0.01
CA GLN A 150 0.84 9.49 0.03
C GLN A 150 1.59 10.68 -0.58
N PRO A 151 2.61 11.24 0.09
CA PRO A 151 3.33 12.43 -0.42
C PRO A 151 4.16 12.14 -1.68
N TRP A 152 4.46 10.87 -1.96
CA TRP A 152 5.22 10.42 -3.13
C TRP A 152 4.33 10.10 -4.35
N TYR A 153 3.01 9.92 -4.17
CA TYR A 153 2.11 9.56 -5.26
C TYR A 153 1.76 10.77 -6.11
N LYS A 154 1.83 10.61 -7.43
CA LYS A 154 1.48 11.64 -8.41
C LYS A 154 0.76 11.00 -9.59
N ALA A 155 -0.54 11.25 -9.69
CA ALA A 155 -1.34 10.78 -10.82
C ALA A 155 -0.82 11.32 -12.17
N ASP A 156 -0.58 10.43 -13.14
CA ASP A 156 -0.36 10.75 -14.55
C ASP A 156 -1.65 10.44 -15.33
N PRO A 157 -2.39 11.45 -15.85
CA PRO A 157 -3.54 11.20 -16.71
C PRO A 157 -3.17 10.53 -18.05
N ASN A 158 -1.87 10.45 -18.37
CA ASN A 158 -1.30 9.75 -19.52
C ASN A 158 -0.55 8.46 -19.11
N PHE A 159 -0.91 7.87 -17.96
CA PHE A 159 -0.41 6.56 -17.54
C PHE A 159 -0.62 5.53 -18.66
N LYS A 160 0.41 4.69 -18.86
CA LYS A 160 0.46 3.64 -19.87
C LYS A 160 1.23 2.44 -19.32
N PRO A 161 0.66 1.22 -19.25
CA PRO A 161 1.37 0.04 -18.76
C PRO A 161 2.68 -0.24 -19.50
N GLU A 162 2.77 0.15 -20.77
CA GLU A 162 3.96 -0.06 -21.62
C GLU A 162 5.16 0.83 -21.22
N LYS A 163 4.98 1.76 -20.28
CA LYS A 163 6.06 2.56 -19.67
C LYS A 163 6.65 1.90 -18.41
N MET A 164 6.07 0.80 -17.93
CA MET A 164 6.51 0.13 -16.71
C MET A 164 7.78 -0.69 -16.95
N SER A 165 8.60 -0.90 -15.92
CA SER A 165 9.78 -1.76 -16.05
C SER A 165 9.37 -3.23 -16.20
N ASP A 166 10.26 -4.03 -16.80
CA ASP A 166 10.07 -5.48 -16.87
C ASP A 166 9.93 -6.09 -15.46
N VAL A 167 10.68 -5.58 -14.49
CA VAL A 167 10.62 -5.99 -13.07
C VAL A 167 9.27 -5.63 -12.44
N ALA A 168 8.78 -4.41 -12.62
CA ALA A 168 7.46 -3.99 -12.13
C ALA A 168 6.33 -4.86 -12.73
N THR A 169 6.44 -5.18 -14.02
CA THR A 169 5.48 -6.02 -14.75
C THR A 169 5.52 -7.47 -14.25
N ALA A 170 6.72 -8.05 -14.10
CA ALA A 170 6.91 -9.38 -13.54
C ALA A 170 6.39 -9.49 -12.10
N ASN A 171 6.64 -8.47 -11.27
CA ASN A 171 6.13 -8.39 -9.90
C ASN A 171 4.59 -8.34 -9.86
N ILE A 172 3.94 -7.59 -10.76
CA ILE A 172 2.47 -7.56 -10.85
C ILE A 172 1.88 -8.94 -11.16
N GLU A 173 2.46 -9.69 -12.10
CA GLU A 173 2.01 -11.04 -12.43
C GLU A 173 2.35 -12.06 -11.32
N TYR A 174 3.51 -11.93 -10.66
CA TYR A 174 3.82 -12.69 -9.45
C TYR A 174 2.75 -12.46 -8.37
N LEU A 175 2.44 -11.21 -8.04
CA LEU A 175 1.52 -10.85 -6.95
C LEU A 175 0.08 -11.31 -7.24
N LYS A 176 -0.37 -11.25 -8.50
CA LYS A 176 -1.63 -11.86 -8.95
C LYS A 176 -1.66 -13.37 -8.68
N ARG A 177 -0.60 -14.09 -9.07
CA ARG A 177 -0.47 -15.54 -8.86
C ARG A 177 -0.43 -15.89 -7.38
N ALA A 178 0.43 -15.22 -6.62
CA ALA A 178 0.59 -15.42 -5.18
C ALA A 178 -0.75 -15.24 -4.43
N LYS A 179 -1.60 -14.28 -4.85
CA LYS A 179 -2.96 -14.16 -4.32
C LYS A 179 -3.87 -15.33 -4.72
N ALA A 180 -3.89 -15.69 -5.99
CA ALA A 180 -4.78 -16.75 -6.48
C ALA A 180 -4.45 -18.13 -5.87
N GLU A 181 -3.17 -18.40 -5.63
CA GLU A 181 -2.64 -19.66 -5.08
C GLU A 181 -2.38 -19.61 -3.56
N LYS A 182 -2.64 -18.46 -2.92
CA LYS A 182 -2.40 -18.17 -1.48
C LYS A 182 -0.95 -18.46 -1.01
N ILE A 183 0.03 -18.10 -1.83
CA ILE A 183 1.46 -18.37 -1.58
C ILE A 183 1.99 -17.47 -0.46
N GLY A 184 1.89 -17.93 0.79
CA GLY A 184 2.42 -17.20 1.95
C GLY A 184 1.47 -16.16 2.55
N CYS A 185 0.17 -16.37 2.40
CA CYS A 185 -0.89 -15.57 3.03
C CYS A 185 -2.03 -16.46 3.54
N MET A 186 -2.90 -15.90 4.38
CA MET A 186 -4.15 -16.52 4.83
C MET A 186 -5.37 -15.62 4.54
N ASP A 187 -6.58 -16.11 4.78
CA ASP A 187 -7.83 -15.33 4.72
C ASP A 187 -8.49 -15.28 6.12
#